data_AF-A0A533TAS9-F1
#
_entry.id   AF-A0A533TAS9-F1
#
_cell.length_a   1.000
_cell.length_b   1.000
_cell.length_c   1.000
_cell.angle_alpha   90.00
_cell.angle_beta   90.00
_cell.angle_gamma   90.00
#
_symmetry.space_group_name_H-M   'P 1'
#
loop_
_entity.id
_entity.type
_entity.pdbx_description
1 polymer ?
#
loop_
_entity_poly.entity_id
_entity_poly.type
_entity_poly.pdbx_seq_one_letter_code
_entity_poly.pdbx_strand_id
1 'polypeptide(L)'
;MAIQADHKDIINLIMGDLTQFHIPIYQRTYTWDADKQVDKLLDDIKDFGEEYKDNKRAEYYIGNVIVKNQTRGLITERVVIDGQQRITTSILILCAIRDIYNQKFPSNDGARVAHEIHKHLYSQDGTEIKLKLNNMENQQALTNLLSGSLMTISFADKQTKYFKNYEHIYKRISRMDEDTFHGFLGLLRRVKVVIIFLDEDQDENSVFESINSLGKPLAGSDLIKNYLFTFKNYECSHQSEIELTN
;
A
#
# COMPACT_ATOMS: atom_id res chain seq x y z
N MET A 1 -17.92 17.91 10.66
CA MET A 1 -16.47 18.09 10.76
C MET A 1 -15.95 17.31 11.96
N ALA A 2 -15.85 16.00 11.79
CA ALA A 2 -15.26 15.12 12.78
C ALA A 2 -14.21 14.28 12.07
N ILE A 3 -12.95 14.68 12.17
CA ILE A 3 -11.84 13.80 11.79
C ILE A 3 -11.96 12.53 12.63
N GLN A 4 -12.29 11.42 11.99
CA GLN A 4 -12.39 10.13 12.65
C GLN A 4 -11.05 9.41 12.55
N ALA A 5 -10.55 8.92 13.67
CA ALA A 5 -9.34 8.10 13.71
C ALA A 5 -9.67 6.71 14.22
N ASP A 6 -9.05 5.71 13.62
CA ASP A 6 -9.06 4.32 14.06
C ASP A 6 -7.62 3.76 14.02
N HIS A 7 -7.39 2.62 14.64
CA HIS A 7 -6.12 1.90 14.55
C HIS A 7 -6.35 0.46 14.11
N LYS A 8 -5.53 -0.01 13.17
CA LYS A 8 -5.59 -1.39 12.65
C LYS A 8 -4.19 -1.97 12.61
N ASP A 9 -4.09 -3.29 12.72
CA ASP A 9 -2.86 -3.93 12.22
C ASP A 9 -2.82 -3.88 10.69
N ILE A 10 -1.61 -3.93 10.15
CA ILE A 10 -1.38 -3.73 8.73
C ILE A 10 -2.05 -4.81 7.87
N ILE A 11 -2.17 -6.03 8.39
CA ILE A 11 -2.88 -7.12 7.71
C ILE A 11 -4.36 -6.78 7.65
N ASN A 12 -5.00 -6.41 8.76
CA ASN A 12 -6.42 -6.04 8.77
C ASN A 12 -6.71 -4.74 8.02
N LEU A 13 -5.77 -3.79 7.94
CA LEU A 13 -5.90 -2.63 7.05
C LEU A 13 -6.05 -3.05 5.57
N ILE A 14 -5.26 -4.03 5.14
CA ILE A 14 -5.20 -4.47 3.74
C ILE A 14 -6.24 -5.55 3.44
N MET A 15 -6.53 -6.45 4.38
CA MET A 15 -7.34 -7.65 4.16
C MET A 15 -8.67 -7.63 4.93
N GLY A 16 -8.85 -6.74 5.92
CA GLY A 16 -10.01 -6.80 6.81
C GLY A 16 -11.30 -6.21 6.23
N ASP A 17 -11.19 -5.30 5.26
CA ASP A 17 -12.34 -4.62 4.67
C ASP A 17 -12.38 -4.82 3.14
N LEU A 18 -13.59 -4.89 2.56
CA LEU A 18 -13.82 -4.85 1.10
C LEU A 18 -13.52 -3.45 0.56
N THR A 19 -12.24 -3.11 0.49
CA THR A 19 -11.77 -1.80 0.09
C THR A 19 -10.69 -1.87 -0.97
N GLN A 20 -10.60 -0.81 -1.74
CA GLN A 20 -9.55 -0.61 -2.72
C GLN A 20 -8.81 0.68 -2.38
N PHE A 21 -7.48 0.64 -2.31
CA PHE A 21 -6.68 1.86 -2.16
C PHE A 21 -6.48 2.52 -3.52
N HIS A 22 -6.77 3.80 -3.59
CA HIS A 22 -6.58 4.63 -4.77
C HIS A 22 -5.53 5.69 -4.46
N ILE A 23 -4.46 5.73 -5.25
CA ILE A 23 -3.42 6.77 -5.15
C ILE A 23 -3.71 7.84 -6.22
N PRO A 24 -4.10 9.06 -5.81
CA PRO A 24 -4.39 10.17 -6.73
C PRO A 24 -3.19 10.62 -7.55
N ILE A 25 -3.47 11.30 -8.66
CA ILE A 25 -2.44 11.79 -9.60
C ILE A 25 -1.59 12.94 -9.04
N TYR A 26 -2.12 13.68 -8.06
CA TYR A 26 -1.39 14.75 -7.37
C TYR A 26 -0.41 14.20 -6.33
N GLN A 27 -0.51 12.92 -5.96
CA GLN A 27 0.48 12.27 -5.11
C GLN A 27 1.79 12.04 -5.89
N ARG A 28 2.91 12.17 -5.19
CA ARG A 28 4.20 11.69 -5.72
C ARG A 28 4.15 10.19 -5.96
N THR A 29 4.95 9.70 -6.89
CA THR A 29 5.09 8.27 -7.16
C THR A 29 5.73 7.53 -5.97
N TYR A 30 5.68 6.20 -5.98
CA TYR A 30 6.41 5.37 -5.02
C TYR A 30 7.92 5.62 -5.13
N THR A 31 8.54 6.03 -4.04
CA THR A 31 9.91 6.56 -3.99
C THR A 31 10.83 5.86 -3.00
N TRP A 32 10.32 4.98 -2.12
CA TRP A 32 11.18 4.21 -1.21
C TRP A 32 12.21 3.38 -1.97
N ASP A 33 13.42 3.33 -1.43
CA ASP A 33 14.54 2.52 -1.92
C ASP A 33 14.69 1.24 -1.10
N ALA A 34 15.02 0.15 -1.79
CA ALA A 34 15.19 -1.19 -1.23
C ALA A 34 16.20 -1.24 -0.08
N ASP A 35 17.37 -0.65 -0.29
CA ASP A 35 18.54 -0.66 0.62
C ASP A 35 18.43 0.38 1.76
N LYS A 36 17.34 1.15 1.82
CA LYS A 36 17.14 2.19 2.83
C LYS A 36 15.82 2.00 3.56
N GLN A 37 14.73 2.55 3.04
CA GLN A 37 13.47 2.60 3.77
C GLN A 37 12.83 1.21 3.90
N VAL A 38 12.96 0.37 2.86
CA VAL A 38 12.42 -0.99 2.89
C VAL A 38 13.20 -1.85 3.88
N ASP A 39 14.53 -1.85 3.79
CA ASP A 39 15.38 -2.57 4.75
C ASP A 39 15.15 -2.11 6.18
N LYS A 40 15.11 -0.79 6.40
CA LYS A 40 14.79 -0.24 7.72
C LYS A 40 13.46 -0.74 8.26
N LEU A 41 12.40 -0.73 7.45
CA LEU A 41 11.09 -1.24 7.89
C LEU A 41 11.15 -2.72 8.28
N LEU A 42 11.82 -3.55 7.46
CA LEU A 42 11.93 -4.99 7.72
C LEU A 42 12.78 -5.26 8.98
N ASP A 43 13.86 -4.52 9.16
CA ASP A 43 14.74 -4.62 10.33
C ASP A 43 14.04 -4.15 11.59
N ASP A 44 13.37 -2.99 11.55
CA ASP A 44 12.62 -2.49 12.70
C ASP A 44 11.54 -3.50 13.17
N ILE A 45 10.83 -4.15 12.23
CA ILE A 45 9.82 -5.18 12.56
C ILE A 45 10.49 -6.40 13.23
N LYS A 46 11.64 -6.83 12.72
CA LYS A 46 12.38 -7.97 13.26
C LYS A 46 12.94 -7.65 14.65
N ASP A 47 13.59 -6.50 14.80
CA ASP A 47 14.19 -6.03 16.05
C ASP A 47 13.12 -5.87 17.12
N PHE A 48 11.94 -5.33 16.76
CA PHE A 48 10.77 -5.29 17.63
C PHE A 48 10.34 -6.70 18.09
N GLY A 49 10.36 -7.68 17.18
CA GLY A 49 10.03 -9.06 17.51
C GLY A 49 10.95 -9.66 18.56
N GLU A 50 12.25 -9.38 18.45
CA GLU A 50 13.28 -9.84 19.40
C GLU A 50 13.19 -9.11 20.74
N GLU A 51 13.06 -7.78 20.73
CA GLU A 51 12.96 -6.94 21.94
C GLU A 51 11.71 -7.29 22.75
N TYR A 52 10.58 -7.55 22.09
CA TYR A 52 9.29 -7.79 22.73
C TYR A 52 8.83 -9.26 22.60
N LYS A 53 9.74 -10.22 22.54
CA LYS A 53 9.42 -11.65 22.43
C LYS A 53 8.56 -12.19 23.58
N ASP A 54 8.79 -11.67 24.79
CA ASP A 54 8.07 -12.07 26.01
C ASP A 54 6.79 -11.26 26.22
N ASN A 55 6.61 -10.14 25.50
CA ASN A 55 5.43 -9.30 25.58
C ASN A 55 4.54 -9.48 24.34
N LYS A 56 3.64 -10.45 24.40
CA LYS A 56 2.68 -10.74 23.33
C LYS A 56 1.67 -9.61 23.05
N ARG A 57 1.57 -8.60 23.92
CA ARG A 57 0.68 -7.44 23.76
C ARG A 57 1.38 -6.21 23.19
N ALA A 58 2.71 -6.21 23.08
CA ALA A 58 3.40 -5.09 22.47
C ALA A 58 3.06 -4.99 20.98
N GLU A 59 2.98 -3.76 20.50
CA GLU A 59 2.60 -3.40 19.14
C GLU A 59 3.66 -2.47 18.53
N TYR A 60 3.95 -2.65 17.24
CA TYR A 60 4.92 -1.84 16.51
C TYR A 60 4.20 -0.83 15.63
N TYR A 61 4.34 0.46 15.93
CA TYR A 61 3.67 1.53 15.21
C TYR A 61 4.51 2.04 14.03
N ILE A 62 3.97 1.94 12.80
CA ILE A 62 4.67 2.33 11.58
C ILE A 62 4.28 3.71 11.03
N GLY A 63 3.31 4.38 11.66
CA GLY A 63 2.87 5.72 11.27
C GLY A 63 1.36 5.83 11.03
N ASN A 64 0.98 7.00 10.52
CA ASN A 64 -0.38 7.30 10.11
C ASN A 64 -0.60 7.00 8.62
N VAL A 65 -1.86 6.77 8.28
CA VAL A 65 -2.42 6.75 6.94
C VAL A 65 -3.62 7.68 6.95
N ILE A 66 -3.72 8.57 5.96
CA ILE A 66 -4.85 9.50 5.84
C ILE A 66 -5.59 9.14 4.57
N VAL A 67 -6.88 8.85 4.71
CA VAL A 67 -7.73 8.46 3.59
C VAL A 67 -9.03 9.25 3.57
N LYS A 68 -9.63 9.31 2.38
CA LYS A 68 -11.02 9.68 2.19
C LYS A 68 -11.75 8.49 1.58
N ASN A 69 -12.84 8.07 2.21
CA ASN A 69 -13.66 7.00 1.66
C ASN A 69 -14.57 7.59 0.59
N GLN A 70 -14.66 6.91 -0.56
CA GLN A 70 -15.62 7.18 -1.61
C GLN A 70 -16.35 5.86 -1.88
N THR A 71 -17.64 5.80 -1.55
CA THR A 71 -18.42 4.58 -1.78
C THR A 71 -18.75 4.46 -3.26
N ARG A 72 -18.25 3.41 -3.92
CA ARG A 72 -18.59 3.08 -5.32
C ARG A 72 -19.15 1.67 -5.39
N GLY A 73 -20.47 1.56 -5.43
CA GLY A 73 -21.15 0.27 -5.48
C GLY A 73 -20.94 -0.56 -4.21
N LEU A 74 -20.49 -1.82 -4.37
CA LEU A 74 -20.25 -2.75 -3.25
C LEU A 74 -18.88 -2.56 -2.57
N ILE A 75 -18.00 -1.71 -3.13
CA ILE A 75 -16.63 -1.54 -2.66
C ILE A 75 -16.43 -0.10 -2.21
N THR A 76 -15.74 0.02 -1.08
CA THR A 76 -15.29 1.34 -0.62
C THR A 76 -13.93 1.64 -1.24
N GLU A 77 -13.88 2.63 -2.11
CA GLU A 77 -12.63 3.19 -2.61
C GLU A 77 -12.05 4.11 -1.53
N ARG A 78 -10.79 3.86 -1.15
CA ARG A 78 -10.04 4.64 -0.16
C ARG A 78 -9.01 5.46 -0.89
N VAL A 79 -9.33 6.72 -1.11
CA VAL A 79 -8.39 7.67 -1.69
C VAL A 79 -7.32 7.97 -0.65
N VAL A 80 -6.05 7.75 -0.98
CA VAL A 80 -4.92 7.91 -0.06
C VAL A 80 -4.32 9.30 -0.19
N ILE A 81 -4.43 10.09 0.89
CA ILE A 81 -3.90 11.46 0.99
C ILE A 81 -2.49 11.44 1.61
N ASP A 82 -2.25 10.59 2.60
CA ASP A 82 -0.90 10.36 3.16
C ASP A 82 -0.69 8.90 3.57
N GLY A 83 0.57 8.49 3.67
CA GLY A 83 0.96 7.11 4.02
C GLY A 83 1.04 6.16 2.83
N GLN A 84 0.93 6.68 1.59
CA GLN A 84 0.99 5.88 0.36
C GLN A 84 2.22 4.96 0.25
N GLN A 85 3.39 5.41 0.71
CA GLN A 85 4.62 4.63 0.66
C GLN A 85 4.54 3.41 1.59
N ARG A 86 4.01 3.60 2.82
CA ARG A 86 3.85 2.53 3.82
C ARG A 86 2.84 1.49 3.36
N ILE A 87 1.68 1.93 2.86
CA ILE A 87 0.65 1.04 2.31
C ILE A 87 1.22 0.22 1.16
N THR A 88 1.86 0.88 0.21
CA THR A 88 2.46 0.22 -0.96
C THR A 88 3.47 -0.84 -0.53
N THR A 89 4.46 -0.49 0.32
CA THR A 89 5.47 -1.45 0.78
C THR A 89 4.85 -2.61 1.55
N SER A 90 3.83 -2.35 2.37
CA SER A 90 3.12 -3.40 3.12
C SER A 90 2.38 -4.38 2.21
N ILE A 91 1.77 -3.88 1.13
CA ILE A 91 1.18 -4.72 0.08
C ILE A 91 2.26 -5.56 -0.61
N LEU A 92 3.42 -4.98 -0.93
CA LEU A 92 4.53 -5.72 -1.54
C LEU A 92 5.08 -6.82 -0.60
N ILE A 93 5.09 -6.59 0.72
CA ILE A 93 5.42 -7.62 1.73
C ILE A 93 4.42 -8.77 1.66
N LEU A 94 3.12 -8.49 1.58
CA LEU A 94 2.09 -9.52 1.43
C LEU A 94 2.22 -10.30 0.11
N CYS A 95 2.53 -9.63 -1.00
CA CYS A 95 2.84 -10.29 -2.27
C CYS A 95 4.01 -11.29 -2.11
N ALA A 96 5.11 -10.86 -1.47
CA ALA A 96 6.26 -11.71 -1.24
C ALA A 96 5.92 -12.92 -0.35
N ILE A 97 5.13 -12.73 0.71
CA ILE A 97 4.69 -13.81 1.60
C ILE A 97 3.83 -14.83 0.84
N ARG A 98 2.86 -14.38 0.04
CA ARG A 98 2.04 -15.24 -0.83
C ARG A 98 2.94 -16.08 -1.73
N ASP A 99 3.90 -15.45 -2.39
CA ASP A 99 4.75 -16.12 -3.38
C ASP A 99 5.75 -17.09 -2.72
N ILE A 100 6.25 -16.78 -1.52
CA ILE A 100 7.09 -17.69 -0.72
C ILE A 100 6.32 -18.93 -0.28
N TYR A 101 5.07 -18.80 0.17
CA TYR A 101 4.24 -19.98 0.48
C TYR A 101 4.01 -20.86 -0.75
N ASN A 102 3.75 -20.25 -1.92
CA ASN A 102 3.52 -21.00 -3.15
C ASN A 102 4.78 -21.69 -3.69
N GLN A 103 5.97 -21.12 -3.47
CA GLN A 103 7.21 -21.59 -4.12
C GLN A 103 8.16 -22.34 -3.17
N LYS A 104 8.28 -21.91 -1.92
CA LYS A 104 9.29 -22.42 -0.97
C LYS A 104 8.70 -23.32 0.11
N PHE A 105 7.52 -22.98 0.62
CA PHE A 105 6.87 -23.72 1.71
C PHE A 105 5.49 -24.28 1.30
N PRO A 106 5.42 -25.13 0.25
CA PRO A 106 4.17 -25.69 -0.22
C PRO A 106 3.62 -26.68 0.82
N SER A 107 2.58 -26.26 1.53
CA SER A 107 1.80 -27.09 2.45
C SER A 107 0.31 -26.74 2.30
N ASN A 108 -0.60 -27.59 2.78
CA ASN A 108 -2.03 -27.27 2.73
C ASN A 108 -2.36 -25.97 3.48
N ASP A 109 -1.73 -25.75 4.63
CA ASP A 109 -1.88 -24.51 5.40
C ASP A 109 -1.25 -23.32 4.69
N GLY A 110 -0.04 -23.49 4.13
CA GLY A 110 0.63 -22.44 3.36
C GLY A 110 -0.15 -22.02 2.12
N ALA A 111 -0.69 -22.99 1.38
CA ALA A 111 -1.56 -22.75 0.24
C ALA A 111 -2.85 -22.00 0.63
N ARG A 112 -3.45 -22.35 1.78
CA ARG A 112 -4.59 -21.61 2.32
C ARG A 112 -4.23 -20.15 2.63
N VAL A 113 -3.11 -19.91 3.31
CA VAL A 113 -2.66 -18.54 3.62
C VAL A 113 -2.36 -17.75 2.34
N ALA A 114 -1.67 -18.36 1.37
CA ALA A 114 -1.39 -17.73 0.08
C ALA A 114 -2.68 -17.39 -0.67
N HIS A 115 -3.66 -18.29 -0.69
CA HIS A 115 -4.96 -18.05 -1.29
C HIS A 115 -5.72 -16.90 -0.60
N GLU A 116 -5.71 -16.87 0.74
CA GLU A 116 -6.31 -15.81 1.53
C GLU A 116 -5.64 -14.45 1.26
N ILE A 117 -4.32 -14.38 1.11
CA ILE A 117 -3.66 -13.14 0.71
C ILE A 117 -4.07 -12.76 -0.71
N HIS A 118 -4.02 -13.71 -1.65
CA HIS A 118 -4.30 -13.46 -3.06
C HIS A 118 -5.70 -12.85 -3.28
N LYS A 119 -6.75 -13.43 -2.67
CA LYS A 119 -8.13 -12.94 -2.85
C LYS A 119 -8.36 -11.51 -2.36
N HIS A 120 -7.54 -11.02 -1.42
CA HIS A 120 -7.61 -9.64 -0.93
C HIS A 120 -6.71 -8.68 -1.72
N LEU A 121 -5.76 -9.19 -2.49
CA LEU A 121 -4.88 -8.38 -3.33
C LEU A 121 -5.43 -8.21 -4.75
N TYR A 122 -6.16 -9.21 -5.24
CA TYR A 122 -6.60 -9.29 -6.62
C TYR A 122 -7.91 -10.07 -6.72
N SER A 123 -8.92 -9.51 -7.38
CA SER A 123 -10.18 -10.19 -7.65
C SER A 123 -10.02 -11.27 -8.71
N GLN A 124 -10.77 -12.37 -8.57
CA GLN A 124 -10.69 -13.53 -9.48
C GLN A 124 -11.11 -13.21 -10.92
N ASP A 125 -12.00 -12.23 -11.11
CA ASP A 125 -12.41 -11.74 -12.44
C ASP A 125 -11.38 -10.75 -13.05
N GLY A 126 -10.35 -10.39 -12.29
CA GLY A 126 -9.29 -9.48 -12.68
C GLY A 126 -9.70 -8.02 -12.84
N THR A 127 -10.90 -7.65 -12.44
CA THR A 127 -11.42 -6.29 -12.59
C THR A 127 -10.92 -5.37 -11.47
N GLU A 128 -10.53 -5.94 -10.34
CA GLU A 128 -10.20 -5.21 -9.12
C GLU A 128 -8.87 -5.63 -8.52
N ILE A 129 -8.01 -4.64 -8.35
CA ILE A 129 -6.72 -4.76 -7.68
C ILE A 129 -6.74 -3.97 -6.39
N LYS A 130 -6.05 -4.42 -5.35
CA LYS A 130 -6.08 -3.75 -4.05
C LYS A 130 -5.51 -2.33 -4.06
N LEU A 131 -4.60 -2.03 -4.99
CA LEU A 131 -3.95 -0.73 -5.14
C LEU A 131 -4.04 -0.23 -6.59
N LYS A 132 -4.78 0.86 -6.81
CA LYS A 132 -4.90 1.56 -8.10
C LYS A 132 -4.10 2.86 -8.09
N LEU A 133 -3.43 3.14 -9.20
CA LEU A 133 -2.71 4.39 -9.46
C LEU A 133 -3.47 5.22 -10.49
N ASN A 134 -3.81 6.47 -10.16
CA ASN A 134 -4.59 7.32 -11.07
C ASN A 134 -3.82 7.70 -12.36
N ASN A 135 -2.49 7.81 -12.30
CA ASN A 135 -1.68 8.15 -13.47
C ASN A 135 -1.37 6.95 -14.39
N MET A 136 -1.83 5.74 -14.03
CA MET A 136 -1.53 4.45 -14.66
C MET A 136 -0.03 4.12 -14.81
N GLU A 137 0.87 4.96 -14.31
CA GLU A 137 2.31 4.81 -14.46
C GLU A 137 2.77 3.64 -13.61
N ASN A 138 3.34 2.62 -14.24
CA ASN A 138 3.72 1.35 -13.59
C ASN A 138 2.52 0.53 -13.07
N GLN A 139 1.29 0.85 -13.49
CA GLN A 139 0.10 0.11 -13.08
C GLN A 139 0.19 -1.37 -13.48
N GLN A 140 0.74 -1.68 -14.66
CA GLN A 140 0.94 -3.06 -15.10
C GLN A 140 1.91 -3.83 -14.18
N ALA A 141 3.00 -3.20 -13.75
CA ALA A 141 3.92 -3.79 -12.79
C ALA A 141 3.21 -4.16 -11.49
N LEU A 142 2.40 -3.25 -10.93
CA LEU A 142 1.58 -3.54 -9.75
C LEU A 142 0.56 -4.65 -10.02
N THR A 143 -0.18 -4.59 -11.12
CA THR A 143 -1.18 -5.61 -11.47
C THR A 143 -0.53 -6.99 -11.52
N ASN A 144 0.61 -7.15 -12.20
CA ASN A 144 1.33 -8.42 -12.28
C ASN A 144 1.82 -8.91 -10.90
N LEU A 145 2.26 -8.00 -10.03
CA LEU A 145 2.69 -8.34 -8.66
C LEU A 145 1.50 -8.75 -7.78
N LEU A 146 0.38 -8.04 -7.87
CA LEU A 146 -0.82 -8.30 -7.07
C LEU A 146 -1.56 -9.56 -7.53
N SER A 147 -1.58 -9.86 -8.83
CA SER A 147 -2.12 -11.11 -9.38
C SER A 147 -1.18 -12.32 -9.19
N GLY A 148 0.10 -12.09 -8.88
CA GLY A 148 1.10 -13.16 -8.82
C GLY A 148 1.54 -13.68 -10.20
N SER A 149 1.25 -12.95 -11.27
CA SER A 149 1.65 -13.28 -12.64
C SER A 149 3.12 -12.91 -12.89
N LEU A 150 4.05 -13.44 -12.08
CA LEU A 150 5.47 -13.06 -12.13
C LEU A 150 6.16 -13.45 -13.44
N MET A 151 5.67 -14.50 -14.13
CA MET A 151 6.22 -14.95 -15.41
C MET A 151 5.90 -13.99 -16.57
N THR A 152 4.86 -13.18 -16.45
CA THR A 152 4.43 -12.23 -17.50
C THR A 152 5.01 -10.83 -17.31
N ILE A 153 5.88 -10.63 -16.31
CA ILE A 153 6.48 -9.33 -15.99
C ILE A 153 7.50 -8.94 -17.07
N SER A 154 7.25 -7.79 -17.70
CA SER A 154 8.11 -7.24 -18.75
C SER A 154 9.46 -6.76 -18.22
N PHE A 155 10.43 -6.55 -19.11
CA PHE A 155 11.72 -5.95 -18.72
C PHE A 155 11.55 -4.55 -18.12
N ALA A 156 10.63 -3.75 -18.68
CA ALA A 156 10.32 -2.41 -18.18
C ALA A 156 9.75 -2.46 -16.76
N ASP A 157 8.81 -3.37 -16.50
CA ASP A 157 8.22 -3.55 -15.16
C ASP A 157 9.29 -3.91 -14.11
N LYS A 158 10.29 -4.70 -14.49
CA LYS A 158 11.43 -5.04 -13.61
C LYS A 158 12.30 -3.84 -13.24
N GLN A 159 12.26 -2.76 -14.03
CA GLN A 159 13.00 -1.54 -13.73
C GLN A 159 12.30 -0.63 -12.72
N THR A 160 11.00 -0.85 -12.50
CA THR A 160 10.19 -0.04 -11.59
C THR A 160 10.60 -0.23 -10.13
N LYS A 161 10.41 0.81 -9.31
CA LYS A 161 10.65 0.71 -7.86
C LYS A 161 9.73 -0.31 -7.19
N TYR A 162 8.52 -0.52 -7.72
CA TYR A 162 7.60 -1.55 -7.23
C TYR A 162 8.21 -2.94 -7.35
N PHE A 163 8.69 -3.31 -8.54
CA PHE A 163 9.29 -4.63 -8.74
C PHE A 163 10.61 -4.78 -8.00
N LYS A 164 11.50 -3.78 -8.05
CA LYS A 164 12.80 -3.82 -7.35
C LYS A 164 12.62 -4.01 -5.85
N ASN A 165 11.69 -3.28 -5.23
CA ASN A 165 11.43 -3.42 -3.80
C ASN A 165 10.73 -4.74 -3.49
N TYR A 166 9.78 -5.20 -4.31
CA TYR A 166 9.20 -6.55 -4.17
C TYR A 166 10.28 -7.63 -4.22
N GLU A 167 11.16 -7.60 -5.22
CA GLU A 167 12.21 -8.59 -5.41
C GLU A 167 13.18 -8.60 -4.21
N HIS A 168 13.53 -7.42 -3.71
CA HIS A 168 14.36 -7.27 -2.53
C HIS A 168 13.71 -7.85 -1.26
N ILE A 169 12.43 -7.51 -1.02
CA ILE A 169 11.64 -8.06 0.08
C ILE A 169 11.56 -9.59 -0.03
N TYR A 170 11.22 -10.12 -1.21
CA TYR A 170 11.17 -11.55 -1.49
C TYR A 170 12.52 -12.21 -1.17
N LYS A 171 13.64 -11.66 -1.65
CA LYS A 171 14.98 -12.20 -1.38
C LYS A 171 15.31 -12.18 0.11
N ARG A 172 14.91 -11.14 0.86
CA ARG A 172 15.20 -11.02 2.29
C ARG A 172 14.38 -12.00 3.12
N ILE A 173 13.08 -12.09 2.87
CA ILE A 173 12.17 -12.99 3.61
C ILE A 173 12.39 -14.45 3.21
N SER A 174 12.65 -14.75 1.93
CA SER A 174 12.88 -16.13 1.47
C SER A 174 14.19 -16.75 1.97
N ARG A 175 15.11 -15.97 2.56
CA ARG A 175 16.31 -16.49 3.24
C ARG A 175 16.03 -17.01 4.65
N MET A 176 14.88 -16.65 5.25
CA MET A 176 14.46 -17.17 6.54
C MET A 176 14.17 -18.67 6.44
N ASP A 177 14.49 -19.42 7.49
CA ASP A 177 13.94 -20.76 7.70
C ASP A 177 12.41 -20.67 7.95
N GLU A 178 11.74 -21.82 7.95
CA GLU A 178 10.28 -21.90 8.05
C GLU A 178 9.74 -21.33 9.37
N ASP A 179 10.41 -21.59 10.49
CA ASP A 179 9.98 -21.10 11.81
C ASP A 179 10.14 -19.58 11.90
N THR A 180 11.30 -19.05 11.47
CA THR A 180 11.54 -17.60 11.41
C THR A 180 10.54 -16.90 10.48
N PHE A 181 10.22 -17.51 9.34
CA PHE A 181 9.22 -16.98 8.40
C PHE A 181 7.82 -16.92 9.01
N HIS A 182 7.37 -17.99 9.68
CA HIS A 182 6.09 -18.00 10.40
C HIS A 182 6.07 -17.00 11.55
N GLY A 183 7.19 -16.85 12.26
CA GLY A 183 7.39 -15.81 13.28
C GLY A 183 7.23 -14.41 12.71
N PHE A 184 7.87 -14.11 11.57
CA PHE A 184 7.75 -12.82 10.89
C PHE A 184 6.31 -12.51 10.46
N LEU A 185 5.58 -13.50 9.91
CA LEU A 185 4.15 -13.34 9.62
C LEU A 185 3.32 -13.05 10.88
N GLY A 186 3.68 -13.67 12.01
CA GLY A 186 3.11 -13.36 13.31
C GLY A 186 3.36 -11.91 13.75
N LEU A 187 4.57 -11.38 13.51
CA LEU A 187 4.93 -10.00 13.82
C LEU A 187 4.11 -9.00 13.00
N LEU A 188 3.79 -9.29 11.73
CA LEU A 188 2.96 -8.40 10.92
C LEU A 188 1.57 -8.15 11.52
N ARG A 189 1.00 -9.09 12.28
CA ARG A 189 -0.27 -8.88 13.02
C ARG A 189 -0.14 -7.92 14.20
N ARG A 190 1.10 -7.63 14.63
CA ARG A 190 1.44 -6.69 15.70
C ARG A 190 1.91 -5.34 15.16
N VAL A 191 2.09 -5.21 13.84
CA VAL A 191 2.41 -3.94 13.19
C VAL A 191 1.14 -3.12 13.04
N LYS A 192 1.06 -1.98 13.74
CA LYS A 192 -0.09 -1.09 13.80
C LYS A 192 0.10 0.18 12.98
N VAL A 193 -1.01 0.62 12.40
CA VAL A 193 -1.17 1.90 11.72
C VAL A 193 -2.36 2.63 12.33
N VAL A 194 -2.27 3.95 12.42
CA VAL A 194 -3.45 4.78 12.71
C VAL A 194 -3.99 5.27 11.38
N ILE A 195 -5.27 5.01 11.12
CA ILE A 195 -5.98 5.48 9.95
C ILE A 195 -6.85 6.67 10.33
N ILE A 196 -6.67 7.76 9.60
CA ILE A 196 -7.42 9.00 9.76
C ILE A 196 -8.34 9.11 8.54
N PHE A 197 -9.63 9.22 8.80
CA PHE A 197 -10.67 9.40 7.79
C PHE A 197 -11.02 10.87 7.68
N LEU A 198 -10.90 11.40 6.46
CA LEU A 198 -11.43 12.71 6.10
C LEU A 198 -12.94 12.59 5.82
N ASP A 199 -13.68 13.61 6.24
CA ASP A 199 -15.10 13.74 5.93
C ASP A 199 -15.29 13.99 4.41
N GLU A 200 -16.48 13.69 3.88
CA GLU A 200 -16.80 13.85 2.46
C GLU A 200 -16.66 15.30 1.96
N ASP A 201 -16.88 16.28 2.83
CA ASP A 201 -16.81 17.72 2.55
C ASP A 201 -15.38 18.29 2.59
N GLN A 202 -14.39 17.52 3.07
CA GLN A 202 -13.01 17.99 3.15
C GLN A 202 -12.29 17.85 1.80
N ASP A 203 -11.62 18.94 1.39
CA ASP A 203 -10.77 18.94 0.21
C ASP A 203 -9.46 18.19 0.48
N GLU A 204 -9.23 17.12 -0.31
CA GLU A 204 -8.08 16.23 -0.18
C GLU A 204 -6.76 16.97 -0.45
N ASN A 205 -6.76 17.90 -1.41
CA ASN A 205 -5.58 18.66 -1.82
C ASN A 205 -5.13 19.63 -0.72
N SER A 206 -6.07 20.37 -0.13
CA SER A 206 -5.79 21.27 0.98
C SER A 206 -5.21 20.54 2.20
N VAL A 207 -5.74 19.36 2.53
CA VAL A 207 -5.19 18.52 3.61
C VAL A 207 -3.79 18.02 3.26
N PHE A 208 -3.59 17.55 2.02
CA PHE A 208 -2.27 17.14 1.53
C PHE A 208 -1.24 18.29 1.61
N GLU A 209 -1.60 19.50 1.18
CA GLU A 209 -0.73 20.67 1.28
C GLU A 209 -0.38 21.01 2.72
N SER A 210 -1.38 21.01 3.61
CA SER A 210 -1.17 21.28 5.03
C SER A 210 -0.18 20.32 5.66
N ILE A 211 -0.32 19.01 5.41
CA ILE A 211 0.59 17.98 5.97
C ILE A 211 2.01 18.13 5.40
N ASN A 212 2.13 18.35 4.09
CA ASN A 212 3.44 18.46 3.46
C ASN A 212 4.15 19.79 3.76
N SER A 213 3.40 20.86 4.04
CA SER A 213 3.97 22.16 4.46
C SER A 213 4.74 22.08 5.78
N LEU A 214 4.44 21.07 6.61
CA LEU A 214 5.09 20.81 7.90
C LEU A 214 6.17 19.71 7.81
N GLY A 215 6.34 19.07 6.65
CA GLY A 215 7.15 17.85 6.47
C GLY A 215 8.35 18.00 5.51
N LYS A 216 8.87 16.86 5.02
CA LYS A 216 9.96 16.83 4.03
C LYS A 216 9.51 17.54 2.74
N PRO A 217 10.30 18.45 2.15
CA PRO A 217 9.85 19.24 1.01
C PRO A 217 9.43 18.36 -0.16
N LEU A 218 8.28 18.69 -0.76
CA LEU A 218 7.87 18.16 -2.06
C LEU A 218 8.91 18.54 -3.11
N ALA A 219 9.11 17.69 -4.13
CA ALA A 219 9.90 18.10 -5.27
C ALA A 219 9.19 19.26 -6.00
N GLY A 220 9.93 20.17 -6.64
CA GLY A 220 9.33 21.30 -7.35
C GLY A 220 8.28 20.89 -8.40
N SER A 221 8.47 19.71 -9.02
CA SER A 221 7.50 19.09 -9.93
C SER A 221 6.20 18.67 -9.25
N ASP A 222 6.25 18.23 -7.99
CA ASP A 222 5.08 17.80 -7.23
C ASP A 222 4.26 19.02 -6.79
N LEU A 223 4.93 20.13 -6.44
CA LEU A 223 4.27 21.42 -6.15
C LEU A 223 3.53 21.95 -7.38
N ILE A 224 4.15 21.91 -8.57
CA ILE A 224 3.50 22.35 -9.81
C ILE A 224 2.29 21.47 -10.14
N LYS A 225 2.42 20.14 -10.02
CA LYS A 225 1.28 19.23 -10.23
C LYS A 225 0.14 19.53 -9.27
N ASN A 226 0.46 19.65 -7.98
CA ASN A 226 -0.54 19.98 -6.96
C ASN A 226 -1.25 21.31 -7.28
N TYR A 227 -0.49 22.37 -7.55
CA TYR A 227 -1.04 23.66 -7.94
C TYR A 227 -1.97 23.58 -9.15
N LEU A 228 -1.57 22.83 -10.19
CA LEU A 228 -2.40 22.63 -11.39
C LEU A 228 -3.70 21.88 -11.09
N PHE A 229 -3.67 20.83 -10.25
CA PHE A 229 -4.88 20.08 -9.89
C PHE A 229 -5.78 20.87 -8.93
N THR A 230 -5.21 21.63 -8.00
CA THR A 230 -5.95 22.57 -7.15
C THR A 230 -6.64 23.64 -7.99
N PHE A 231 -5.97 24.22 -9.00
CA PHE A 231 -6.59 25.18 -9.93
C PHE A 231 -7.70 24.57 -10.78
N LYS A 232 -7.51 23.34 -11.28
CA LYS A 232 -8.53 22.66 -12.10
C LYS A 232 -9.82 22.37 -11.32
N ASN A 233 -9.69 22.13 -10.01
CA ASN A 233 -10.85 21.97 -9.11
C ASN A 233 -11.57 23.31 -8.83
N TYR A 234 -10.89 24.45 -8.93
CA TYR A 234 -11.53 25.79 -8.83
C TYR A 234 -12.28 26.20 -10.10
N GLU A 235 -11.91 25.67 -11.28
CA GLU A 235 -12.61 25.95 -12.54
C GLU A 235 -13.73 24.95 -12.88
N CYS A 236 -13.84 23.82 -12.15
CA CYS A 236 -14.82 22.79 -12.46
C CYS A 236 -15.81 22.56 -11.30
N SER A 237 -16.75 23.50 -11.14
CA SER A 237 -18.02 23.17 -10.49
C SER A 237 -18.74 22.12 -11.35
N HIS A 238 -18.85 20.90 -10.82
CA HIS A 238 -19.75 19.82 -11.24
C HIS A 238 -20.23 19.85 -12.70
N GLN A 239 -19.50 19.24 -13.65
CA GLN A 239 -20.13 18.44 -14.74
C GLN A 239 -19.21 17.71 -15.74
N SER A 240 -17.88 17.86 -15.76
CA SER A 240 -17.09 17.39 -16.92
C SER A 240 -15.87 16.52 -16.58
N GLU A 241 -16.07 15.39 -15.91
CA GLU A 241 -15.06 14.30 -15.85
C GLU A 241 -15.33 13.14 -16.82
N ILE A 242 -16.36 13.22 -17.69
CA ILE A 242 -16.69 12.14 -18.63
C ILE A 242 -15.95 12.25 -19.99
N GLU A 243 -15.37 13.39 -20.34
CA GLU A 243 -14.93 13.63 -21.73
C GLU A 243 -13.43 13.48 -22.02
N LEU A 244 -12.59 13.06 -21.06
CA LEU A 244 -11.15 12.90 -21.30
C LEU A 244 -10.69 11.46 -21.55
N THR A 245 -11.61 10.53 -21.81
CA THR A 245 -11.30 9.12 -22.15
C THR A 245 -11.98 8.62 -23.42
N ASN A 246 -12.12 9.47 -24.44
CA ASN A 246 -12.36 9.02 -25.82
C ASN A 246 -11.13 9.26 -26.69
#